data_AF-A0A1I3LA19-F1
#
_entry.id   AF-A0A1I3LA19-F1
#
_cell.length_a   1.000
_cell.length_b   1.000
_cell.length_c   1.000
_cell.angle_alpha   90.00
_cell.angle_beta   90.00
_cell.angle_gamma   90.00
#
_symmetry.space_group_name_H-M   'P 1'
#
loop_
_entity.id
_entity.type
_entity.pdbx_description
1 polymer ?
#
loop_
_entity_poly.entity_id
_entity_poly.type
_entity_poly.pdbx_seq_one_letter_code
_entity_poly.pdbx_strand_id
1 'polypeptide(L)'
;MTTAAKVIAEARADLGMQERPPRSNLVPITRAFGRIPGYPGGGYGYPWCAAATSMWCKAAGLKPNTDYPHTASTITQYNWARSNRRWHSTPKVGDLVLYSKGGSAGIYHVELVEKVSASSITTIGGNTSGSAGNVQGEGDGCYRKTISLGNSRIYGYVRPHYAGASDEPVKPWDGKTFPGHLIRKGDRGSEVKAVQRMLNASGAKLTVDADFGPSTDRAVRVFQRDHKLTVDGVVGRSTWKALAGVPSDGPETTPPPAGKPPADSPLKVGDSGPEVKRVRDRLIALGYVYLKPGSKWGPLQTVAVMDFQARHRLGVDGQIGPATRKALGL
;
A
#
# COMPACT_ATOMS: atom_id res chain seq x y z
N MET A 1 12.30 -15.07 -12.23
CA MET A 1 11.28 -14.16 -12.80
C MET A 1 11.18 -12.92 -11.94
N THR A 2 11.02 -11.72 -12.52
CA THR A 2 10.98 -10.46 -11.78
C THR A 2 9.61 -10.23 -11.13
N THR A 3 9.54 -9.82 -9.88
CA THR A 3 8.29 -9.60 -9.12
C THR A 3 7.91 -8.12 -9.06
N ALA A 4 6.64 -7.82 -8.76
CA ALA A 4 6.19 -6.45 -8.45
C ALA A 4 7.00 -5.81 -7.31
N ALA A 5 7.39 -6.59 -6.30
CA ALA A 5 8.20 -6.12 -5.18
C ALA A 5 9.57 -5.58 -5.62
N LYS A 6 10.19 -6.16 -6.66
CA LYS A 6 11.44 -5.63 -7.22
C LYS A 6 11.23 -4.30 -7.91
N VAL A 7 10.20 -4.17 -8.75
CA VAL A 7 9.86 -2.88 -9.40
C VAL A 7 9.58 -1.79 -8.36
N ILE A 8 8.88 -2.14 -7.28
CA ILE A 8 8.61 -1.22 -6.16
C ILE A 8 9.90 -0.87 -5.40
N ALA A 9 10.85 -1.79 -5.26
CA ALA A 9 12.13 -1.51 -4.63
C ALA A 9 12.92 -0.47 -5.43
N GLU A 10 12.96 -0.60 -6.76
CA GLU A 10 13.59 0.40 -7.64
C GLU A 10 12.92 1.77 -7.50
N ALA A 11 11.59 1.81 -7.52
CA ALA A 11 10.86 3.08 -7.34
C ALA A 11 11.09 3.71 -5.95
N ARG A 12 11.23 2.90 -4.91
CA ARG A 12 11.52 3.40 -3.55
C ARG A 12 12.89 4.02 -3.43
N ALA A 13 13.88 3.53 -4.18
CA ALA A 13 15.24 4.07 -4.17
C ALA A 13 15.29 5.53 -4.66
N ASP A 14 14.34 5.92 -5.51
CA ASP A 14 14.25 7.27 -6.07
C ASP A 14 13.40 8.24 -5.24
N LEU A 15 12.77 7.80 -4.15
CA LEU A 15 11.96 8.69 -3.30
C LEU A 15 12.79 9.85 -2.74
N GLY A 16 12.29 11.07 -2.93
CA GLY A 16 12.98 12.31 -2.57
C GLY A 16 13.93 12.84 -3.65
N MET A 17 14.07 12.15 -4.79
CA MET A 17 14.70 12.71 -5.97
C MET A 17 13.97 13.98 -6.41
N GLN A 18 14.73 15.03 -6.73
CA GLN A 18 14.21 16.33 -7.17
C GLN A 18 14.93 16.80 -8.42
N GLU A 19 14.25 17.61 -9.22
CA GLU A 19 14.80 18.20 -10.43
C GLU A 19 15.95 19.18 -10.14
N ARG A 20 16.97 19.17 -10.99
CA ARG A 20 18.12 20.09 -10.88
C ARG A 20 18.52 20.65 -12.25
N PRO A 21 18.32 21.97 -12.49
CA PRO A 21 17.69 22.96 -11.59
C PRO A 21 16.18 22.69 -11.39
N PRO A 22 15.52 23.31 -10.40
CA PRO A 22 14.08 23.14 -10.21
C PRO A 22 13.27 23.49 -11.47
N ARG A 23 12.19 22.73 -11.74
CA ARG A 23 11.29 22.90 -12.91
C ARG A 23 11.98 22.72 -14.27
N SER A 24 12.98 21.85 -14.33
CA SER A 24 13.74 21.59 -15.56
C SER A 24 13.43 20.25 -16.19
N ASN A 25 12.74 19.36 -15.47
CA ASN A 25 12.65 17.92 -15.78
C ASN A 25 14.02 17.22 -15.89
N LEU A 26 15.12 17.85 -15.46
CA LEU A 26 16.44 17.25 -15.47
C LEU A 26 16.67 16.48 -14.18
N VAL A 27 16.70 15.16 -14.31
CA VAL A 27 16.96 14.19 -13.25
C VAL A 27 17.82 13.04 -13.78
N PRO A 28 18.51 12.26 -12.91
CA PRO A 28 19.24 11.08 -13.34
C PRO A 28 18.41 10.11 -14.20
N ILE A 29 17.10 10.00 -13.92
CA ILE A 29 16.17 9.15 -14.67
C ILE A 29 16.06 9.56 -16.15
N THR A 30 15.91 10.86 -16.47
CA THR A 30 15.77 11.29 -17.88
C THR A 30 17.06 11.08 -18.66
N ARG A 31 18.21 11.24 -17.99
CA ARG A 31 19.52 10.87 -18.57
C ARG A 31 19.63 9.38 -18.86
N ALA A 32 19.22 8.55 -17.90
CA ALA A 32 19.30 7.09 -18.01
C ALA A 32 18.29 6.50 -19.01
N PHE A 33 17.12 7.14 -19.17
CA PHE A 33 16.11 6.77 -20.17
C PHE A 33 16.59 7.12 -21.58
N GLY A 34 17.20 8.29 -21.75
CA GLY A 34 17.82 8.71 -23.00
C GLY A 34 17.24 10.00 -23.58
N ARG A 35 17.91 10.49 -24.62
CA ARG A 35 17.62 11.77 -25.28
C ARG A 35 16.37 11.66 -26.17
N ILE A 36 15.47 12.64 -26.06
CA ILE A 36 14.34 12.85 -26.97
C ILE A 36 14.55 14.20 -27.69
N PRO A 37 14.88 14.18 -29.00
CA PRO A 37 15.05 15.41 -29.77
C PRO A 37 13.84 16.34 -29.68
N GLY A 38 14.10 17.65 -29.60
CA GLY A 38 13.05 18.68 -29.52
C GLY A 38 12.68 19.12 -28.09
N TYR A 39 13.07 18.38 -27.05
CA TYR A 39 12.86 18.81 -25.67
C TYR A 39 14.00 19.71 -25.13
N PRO A 40 13.73 20.57 -24.13
CA PRO A 40 14.75 21.39 -23.45
C PRO A 40 15.90 20.58 -22.83
N GLY A 41 16.94 21.28 -22.36
CA GLY A 41 18.07 20.66 -21.68
C GLY A 41 18.85 19.67 -22.57
N GLY A 42 18.91 19.94 -23.87
CA GLY A 42 19.56 19.07 -24.87
C GLY A 42 18.75 17.83 -25.25
N GLY A 43 17.45 17.80 -24.95
CA GLY A 43 16.57 16.65 -25.20
C GLY A 43 16.32 15.77 -23.97
N TYR A 44 16.63 16.25 -22.77
CA TYR A 44 16.45 15.52 -21.51
C TYR A 44 15.41 16.15 -20.58
N GLY A 45 15.00 17.39 -20.84
CA GLY A 45 14.01 18.13 -20.06
C GLY A 45 12.57 17.82 -20.48
N TYR A 46 12.23 16.56 -20.69
CA TYR A 46 10.85 16.12 -20.96
C TYR A 46 10.15 15.65 -19.68
N PRO A 47 8.81 15.78 -19.58
CA PRO A 47 8.06 15.24 -18.46
C PRO A 47 8.37 13.75 -18.21
N TRP A 48 8.74 13.40 -16.98
CA TRP A 48 9.45 12.15 -16.73
C TRP A 48 8.69 11.10 -15.92
N CYS A 49 7.38 11.24 -15.72
CA CYS A 49 6.55 10.26 -14.99
C CYS A 49 6.54 8.87 -15.67
N ALA A 50 6.33 8.83 -16.99
CA ALA A 50 6.36 7.58 -17.77
C ALA A 50 7.79 7.04 -17.95
N ALA A 51 8.79 7.92 -18.08
CA ALA A 51 10.19 7.52 -18.12
C ALA A 51 10.62 6.86 -16.79
N ALA A 52 10.21 7.41 -15.64
CA ALA A 52 10.48 6.83 -14.33
C ALA A 52 9.94 5.40 -14.21
N THR A 53 8.65 5.21 -14.49
CA THR A 53 8.04 3.86 -14.45
C THR A 53 8.71 2.89 -15.42
N SER A 54 9.13 3.36 -16.60
CA SER A 54 9.90 2.56 -17.55
C SER A 54 11.28 2.15 -17.04
N MET A 55 11.97 3.06 -16.33
CA MET A 55 13.29 2.82 -15.78
C MET A 55 13.24 1.92 -14.55
N TRP A 56 12.23 2.03 -13.68
CA TRP A 56 12.04 1.11 -12.55
C TRP A 56 11.76 -0.32 -13.02
N CYS A 57 10.93 -0.48 -14.06
CA CYS A 57 10.70 -1.79 -14.67
C CYS A 57 12.00 -2.36 -15.25
N LYS A 58 12.78 -1.54 -15.98
CA LYS A 58 14.07 -1.94 -16.57
C LYS A 58 15.05 -2.40 -15.50
N ALA A 59 15.23 -1.58 -14.46
CA ALA A 59 16.18 -1.83 -13.38
C ALA A 59 15.82 -3.09 -12.57
N ALA A 60 14.52 -3.36 -12.40
CA ALA A 60 14.05 -4.59 -11.77
C ALA A 60 14.31 -5.86 -12.62
N GLY A 61 14.64 -5.69 -13.91
CA GLY A 61 14.94 -6.76 -14.85
C GLY A 61 13.73 -7.22 -15.68
N LEU A 62 12.71 -6.39 -15.87
CA LEU A 62 11.66 -6.64 -16.88
C LEU A 62 12.22 -6.35 -18.27
N LYS A 63 11.77 -7.12 -19.27
CA LYS A 63 12.16 -6.94 -20.67
C LYS A 63 11.38 -5.78 -21.31
N PRO A 64 12.05 -4.71 -21.77
CA PRO A 64 11.40 -3.59 -22.47
C PRO A 64 10.51 -4.04 -23.63
N ASN A 65 9.31 -3.48 -23.73
CA ASN A 65 8.29 -3.71 -24.76
C ASN A 65 7.67 -5.13 -24.80
N THR A 66 8.28 -6.10 -24.13
CA THR A 66 7.70 -7.44 -23.91
C THR A 66 6.92 -7.48 -22.60
N ASP A 67 7.56 -7.13 -21.49
CA ASP A 67 6.96 -7.24 -20.17
C ASP A 67 6.21 -5.96 -19.78
N TYR A 68 6.56 -4.82 -20.39
CA TYR A 68 6.01 -3.50 -20.09
C TYR A 68 6.30 -2.53 -21.25
N PRO A 69 5.59 -1.40 -21.36
CA PRO A 69 5.90 -0.38 -22.35
C PRO A 69 7.13 0.44 -21.92
N HIS A 70 8.23 0.37 -22.67
CA HIS A 70 9.39 1.23 -22.43
C HIS A 70 9.24 2.55 -23.19
N THR A 71 8.72 3.58 -22.51
CA THR A 71 8.29 4.84 -23.13
C THR A 71 8.29 6.01 -22.14
N ALA A 72 8.47 7.22 -22.66
CA ALA A 72 8.26 8.47 -21.92
C ALA A 72 6.84 9.04 -22.12
N SER A 73 5.92 8.29 -22.74
CA SER A 73 4.57 8.74 -23.08
C SER A 73 3.50 7.92 -22.39
N THR A 74 2.64 8.59 -21.61
CA THR A 74 1.49 7.97 -20.91
C THR A 74 0.48 7.37 -21.87
N ILE A 75 0.22 8.02 -23.00
CA ILE A 75 -0.69 7.49 -24.03
C ILE A 75 -0.12 6.22 -24.68
N THR A 76 1.20 6.14 -24.87
CA THR A 76 1.85 4.92 -25.34
C THR A 76 1.70 3.78 -24.33
N GLN A 77 1.76 4.07 -23.03
CA GLN A 77 1.52 3.04 -22.00
C GLN A 77 0.07 2.52 -22.05
N TYR A 78 -0.92 3.41 -22.19
CA TYR A 78 -2.32 3.02 -22.39
C TYR A 78 -2.50 2.13 -23.63
N ASN A 79 -1.99 2.56 -24.78
CA ASN A 79 -2.12 1.83 -26.04
C ASN A 79 -1.45 0.45 -25.96
N TRP A 80 -0.24 0.37 -25.41
CA TRP A 80 0.45 -0.90 -25.21
C TRP A 80 -0.36 -1.83 -24.31
N ALA A 81 -0.93 -1.32 -23.21
CA ALA A 81 -1.73 -2.12 -22.29
C ALA A 81 -2.98 -2.70 -22.98
N ARG A 82 -3.65 -1.90 -23.82
CA ARG A 82 -4.81 -2.35 -24.60
C ARG A 82 -4.42 -3.44 -25.60
N SER A 83 -3.35 -3.24 -26.37
CA SER A 83 -2.87 -4.20 -27.37
C SER A 83 -2.36 -5.50 -26.76
N ASN A 84 -1.77 -5.45 -25.56
CA ASN A 84 -1.21 -6.62 -24.89
C ASN A 84 -2.16 -7.25 -23.85
N ARG A 85 -3.43 -6.83 -23.79
CA ARG A 85 -4.42 -7.31 -22.80
C ARG A 85 -3.96 -7.14 -21.35
N ARG A 86 -3.25 -6.05 -21.07
CA ARG A 86 -2.72 -5.65 -19.76
C ARG A 86 -3.37 -4.39 -19.20
N TRP A 87 -4.52 -4.01 -19.76
CA TRP A 87 -5.34 -2.91 -19.27
C TRP A 87 -6.36 -3.41 -18.26
N HIS A 88 -6.43 -2.77 -17.09
CA HIS A 88 -7.35 -3.13 -16.02
C HIS A 88 -8.10 -1.90 -15.48
N SER A 89 -9.33 -2.10 -15.04
CA SER A 89 -10.17 -1.09 -14.36
C SER A 89 -9.94 -1.04 -12.84
N THR A 90 -9.08 -1.93 -12.34
CA THR A 90 -8.92 -2.24 -10.92
C THR A 90 -7.45 -2.37 -10.58
N PRO A 91 -7.01 -1.82 -9.44
CA PRO A 91 -5.61 -1.77 -9.09
C PRO A 91 -5.06 -3.14 -8.68
N LYS A 92 -3.76 -3.28 -8.82
CA LYS A 92 -2.95 -4.28 -8.14
C LYS A 92 -1.60 -3.70 -7.77
N VAL A 93 -0.99 -4.24 -6.73
CA VAL A 93 0.38 -3.92 -6.34
C VAL A 93 1.32 -4.21 -7.52
N GLY A 94 2.07 -3.20 -7.95
CA GLY A 94 2.95 -3.25 -9.13
C GLY A 94 2.32 -2.75 -10.43
N ASP A 95 1.03 -2.40 -10.45
CA ASP A 95 0.41 -1.78 -11.61
C ASP A 95 0.89 -0.32 -11.78
N LEU A 96 0.84 0.18 -13.01
CA LEU A 96 1.01 1.60 -13.32
C LEU A 96 -0.38 2.23 -13.40
N VAL A 97 -0.72 3.14 -12.49
CA VAL A 97 -1.99 3.85 -12.51
C VAL A 97 -1.91 5.07 -13.41
N LEU A 98 -2.80 5.17 -14.39
CA LEU A 98 -2.90 6.29 -15.33
C LEU A 98 -3.96 7.30 -14.86
N TYR A 99 -3.67 8.59 -15.01
CA TYR A 99 -4.60 9.68 -14.72
C TYR A 99 -4.99 10.45 -15.97
N SER A 100 -6.25 10.87 -16.05
CA SER A 100 -6.78 11.60 -17.21
C SER A 100 -7.62 12.84 -16.84
N LYS A 101 -7.62 13.83 -17.74
CA LYS A 101 -8.63 14.89 -17.84
C LYS A 101 -9.39 14.71 -19.15
N GLY A 102 -10.50 13.96 -19.14
CA GLY A 102 -11.39 13.81 -20.31
C GLY A 102 -11.05 12.64 -21.24
N GLY A 103 -11.03 11.41 -20.70
CA GLY A 103 -10.91 10.20 -21.52
C GLY A 103 -9.49 9.84 -21.97
N SER A 104 -9.34 8.93 -22.92
CA SER A 104 -8.03 8.42 -23.34
C SER A 104 -7.13 9.50 -23.96
N ALA A 105 -7.70 10.47 -24.68
CA ALA A 105 -6.97 11.60 -25.25
C ALA A 105 -6.39 12.55 -24.18
N GLY A 106 -6.91 12.50 -22.95
CA GLY A 106 -6.51 13.36 -21.84
C GLY A 106 -5.60 12.69 -20.80
N ILE A 107 -5.02 11.52 -21.08
CA ILE A 107 -4.14 10.82 -20.14
C ILE A 107 -2.82 11.59 -19.99
N TYR A 108 -2.60 12.18 -18.82
CA TYR A 108 -1.51 13.14 -18.59
C TYR A 108 -0.48 12.68 -17.56
N HIS A 109 -0.77 11.66 -16.75
CA HIS A 109 0.14 11.24 -15.67
C HIS A 109 0.09 9.75 -15.39
N VAL A 110 1.18 9.22 -14.82
CA VAL A 110 1.32 7.83 -14.40
C VAL A 110 2.13 7.70 -13.11
N GLU A 111 1.76 6.74 -12.27
CA GLU A 111 2.51 6.37 -11.06
C GLU A 111 2.54 4.86 -10.84
N LEU A 112 3.51 4.35 -10.08
CA LEU A 112 3.58 2.95 -9.69
C LEU A 112 2.73 2.71 -8.43
N VAL A 113 1.87 1.69 -8.46
CA VAL A 113 1.08 1.26 -7.30
C VAL A 113 1.95 0.44 -6.34
N GLU A 114 2.27 1.03 -5.18
CA GLU A 114 3.04 0.40 -4.11
C GLU A 114 2.16 -0.47 -3.21
N LYS A 115 0.96 0.00 -2.86
CA LYS A 115 -0.01 -0.71 -2.01
C LYS A 115 -1.42 -0.52 -2.54
N VAL A 116 -2.26 -1.51 -2.32
CA VAL A 116 -3.70 -1.45 -2.58
C VAL A 116 -4.43 -1.76 -1.27
N SER A 117 -5.38 -0.91 -0.94
CA SER A 117 -6.41 -1.15 0.05
C SER A 117 -7.76 -1.26 -0.66
N ALA A 118 -8.84 -1.46 0.09
CA ALA A 118 -10.15 -1.60 -0.50
C ALA A 118 -10.61 -0.29 -1.20
N SER A 119 -10.22 0.86 -0.67
CA SER A 119 -10.73 2.17 -1.08
C SER A 119 -9.64 3.16 -1.50
N SER A 120 -8.37 2.78 -1.39
CA SER A 120 -7.25 3.63 -1.80
C SER A 120 -6.07 2.83 -2.34
N ILE A 121 -5.22 3.52 -3.09
CA ILE A 121 -3.90 3.04 -3.50
C ILE A 121 -2.83 3.94 -2.89
N THR A 122 -1.73 3.34 -2.46
CA THR A 122 -0.48 4.08 -2.21
C THR A 122 0.37 3.97 -3.47
N THR A 123 0.84 5.09 -3.98
CA THR A 123 1.62 5.18 -5.21
C THR A 123 2.99 5.79 -4.97
N ILE A 124 3.94 5.49 -5.86
CA ILE A 124 5.21 6.19 -6.02
C ILE A 124 5.20 6.80 -7.42
N GLY A 125 5.21 8.13 -7.48
CA GLY A 125 5.18 8.87 -8.74
C GLY A 125 6.50 9.60 -8.97
N GLY A 126 7.05 9.48 -10.18
CA GLY A 126 8.06 10.40 -10.69
C GLY A 126 7.38 11.60 -11.35
N ASN A 127 8.09 12.72 -11.47
CA ASN A 127 7.54 13.99 -11.94
C ASN A 127 6.21 14.35 -11.26
N THR A 128 6.17 14.25 -9.92
CA THR A 128 5.01 14.66 -9.12
C THR A 128 5.44 15.62 -8.01
N SER A 129 4.50 16.13 -7.21
CA SER A 129 4.79 17.04 -6.10
C SER A 129 4.41 16.43 -4.75
N GLY A 130 5.12 16.83 -3.69
CA GLY A 130 4.93 16.34 -2.32
C GLY A 130 3.68 16.86 -1.59
N SER A 131 2.94 17.80 -2.18
CA SER A 131 1.75 18.44 -1.57
C SER A 131 0.46 17.89 -2.16
N ALA A 132 -0.50 17.48 -1.32
CA ALA A 132 -1.84 17.03 -1.72
C ALA A 132 -2.64 18.09 -2.54
N GLY A 133 -2.19 19.35 -2.51
CA GLY A 133 -2.76 20.48 -3.23
C GLY A 133 -2.35 20.63 -4.70
N ASN A 134 -1.58 19.70 -5.28
CA ASN A 134 -1.33 19.60 -6.73
C ASN A 134 -1.17 20.97 -7.43
N VAL A 135 -0.27 21.82 -6.92
CA VAL A 135 -0.18 23.23 -7.34
C VAL A 135 0.55 23.39 -8.68
N GLN A 136 1.16 22.34 -9.23
CA GLN A 136 1.92 22.48 -10.47
C GLN A 136 1.59 21.35 -11.44
N GLY A 137 1.28 21.75 -12.68
CA GLY A 137 1.10 20.86 -13.82
C GLY A 137 2.39 20.18 -14.29
N GLU A 138 3.52 20.45 -13.62
CA GLU A 138 4.82 19.82 -13.78
C GLU A 138 5.30 19.50 -12.36
N GLY A 139 5.52 18.22 -12.04
CA GLY A 139 5.99 17.84 -10.70
C GLY A 139 7.43 18.29 -10.47
N ASP A 140 7.89 18.22 -9.23
CA ASP A 140 9.24 18.67 -8.86
C ASP A 140 10.15 17.52 -8.41
N GLY A 141 9.62 16.29 -8.33
CA GLY A 141 10.37 15.17 -7.82
C GLY A 141 9.63 13.83 -7.80
N CYS A 142 10.20 12.89 -7.03
CA CYS A 142 9.65 11.57 -6.79
C CYS A 142 9.08 11.46 -5.37
N TYR A 143 7.78 11.18 -5.27
CA TYR A 143 7.07 11.16 -3.99
C TYR A 143 6.12 9.99 -3.86
N ARG A 144 5.83 9.65 -2.60
CA ARG A 144 4.79 8.70 -2.23
C ARG A 144 3.48 9.44 -1.97
N LYS A 145 2.36 8.91 -2.48
CA LYS A 145 1.02 9.46 -2.25
C LYS A 145 0.01 8.37 -1.90
N THR A 146 -1.06 8.75 -1.22
CA THR A 146 -2.24 7.89 -1.02
C THR A 146 -3.42 8.53 -1.73
N ILE A 147 -4.06 7.75 -2.61
CA ILE A 147 -5.07 8.23 -3.54
C ILE A 147 -6.32 7.37 -3.38
N SER A 148 -7.46 8.01 -3.13
CA SER A 148 -8.75 7.30 -3.06
C SER A 148 -9.06 6.67 -4.43
N LEU A 149 -9.55 5.43 -4.42
CA LEU A 149 -10.03 4.71 -5.60
C LEU A 149 -11.27 5.36 -6.23
N GLY A 150 -12.00 6.18 -5.48
CA GLY A 150 -13.08 7.03 -6.02
C GLY A 150 -12.60 8.31 -6.69
N ASN A 151 -11.28 8.54 -6.80
CA ASN A 151 -10.75 9.71 -7.48
C ASN A 151 -11.07 9.64 -8.97
N SER A 152 -11.93 10.54 -9.45
CA SER A 152 -12.40 10.61 -10.83
C SER A 152 -11.29 10.83 -11.86
N ARG A 153 -10.08 11.21 -11.44
CA ARG A 153 -8.92 11.34 -12.32
C ARG A 153 -8.25 10.00 -12.61
N ILE A 154 -8.47 8.95 -11.82
CA ILE A 154 -7.95 7.61 -12.13
C ILE A 154 -8.65 7.12 -13.39
N TYR A 155 -7.88 6.88 -14.44
CA TYR A 155 -8.40 6.40 -15.72
C TYR A 155 -8.35 4.88 -15.82
N GLY A 156 -7.31 4.27 -15.26
CA GLY A 156 -7.17 2.82 -15.19
C GLY A 156 -5.72 2.40 -14.95
N TYR A 157 -5.42 1.13 -15.17
CA TYR A 157 -4.18 0.51 -14.74
C TYR A 157 -3.53 -0.28 -15.87
N VAL A 158 -2.22 -0.09 -16.03
CA VAL A 158 -1.36 -0.92 -16.85
C VAL A 158 -0.71 -1.96 -15.95
N ARG A 159 -0.82 -3.25 -16.28
CA ARG A 159 -0.19 -4.31 -15.50
C ARG A 159 1.02 -4.91 -16.24
N PRO A 160 2.26 -4.55 -15.86
CA PRO A 160 3.43 -5.23 -16.38
C PRO A 160 3.38 -6.76 -16.17
N HIS A 161 4.09 -7.50 -17.00
CA HIS A 161 4.32 -8.94 -16.82
C HIS A 161 5.42 -9.17 -15.78
N TYR A 162 5.04 -9.12 -14.49
CA TYR A 162 5.88 -9.58 -13.39
C TYR A 162 5.38 -10.95 -12.87
N ALA A 163 6.30 -11.73 -12.30
CA ALA A 163 6.03 -13.01 -11.64
C ALA A 163 5.03 -12.86 -10.50
N GLY A 164 4.06 -13.77 -10.42
CA GLY A 164 3.00 -13.70 -9.41
C GLY A 164 1.91 -12.67 -9.71
N ALA A 165 1.91 -12.06 -10.92
CA ALA A 165 0.75 -11.36 -11.43
C ALA A 165 -0.40 -12.35 -11.67
N SER A 166 -1.15 -12.73 -10.63
CA SER A 166 -2.52 -13.22 -10.86
C SER A 166 -3.30 -12.14 -11.63
N ASP A 167 -4.10 -12.56 -12.62
CA ASP A 167 -4.95 -11.62 -13.34
C ASP A 167 -6.14 -11.14 -12.48
N GLU A 168 -6.36 -11.78 -11.33
CA GLU A 168 -7.44 -11.45 -10.40
C GLU A 168 -7.34 -9.99 -9.90
N PRO A 169 -8.30 -9.14 -10.29
CA PRO A 169 -8.32 -7.74 -9.90
C PRO A 169 -8.71 -7.54 -8.43
N VAL A 170 -8.13 -6.52 -7.76
CA VAL A 170 -8.71 -6.03 -6.50
C VAL A 170 -9.94 -5.19 -6.86
N LYS A 171 -11.13 -5.74 -6.64
CA LYS A 171 -12.38 -5.02 -6.90
C LYS A 171 -12.43 -3.74 -6.06
N PRO A 172 -12.87 -2.60 -6.62
CA PRO A 172 -13.04 -1.38 -5.83
C PRO A 172 -14.06 -1.68 -4.74
N TRP A 173 -13.75 -1.25 -3.53
CA TRP A 173 -14.63 -1.48 -2.40
C TRP A 173 -16.00 -0.84 -2.60
N ASP A 174 -17.04 -1.62 -2.37
CA ASP A 174 -18.44 -1.25 -2.60
C ASP A 174 -19.01 -0.27 -1.57
N GLY A 175 -18.20 0.13 -0.58
CA GLY A 175 -18.63 1.02 0.50
C GLY A 175 -19.50 0.35 1.57
N LYS A 176 -19.83 -0.94 1.41
CA LYS A 176 -20.84 -1.65 2.22
C LYS A 176 -20.24 -2.82 2.99
N THR A 177 -19.28 -3.52 2.39
CA THR A 177 -18.67 -4.72 2.96
C THR A 177 -17.44 -4.42 3.80
N PHE A 178 -16.97 -5.37 4.61
CA PHE A 178 -15.69 -5.19 5.30
C PHE A 178 -14.54 -5.14 4.26
N PRO A 179 -13.65 -4.13 4.30
CA PRO A 179 -12.60 -3.90 3.30
C PRO A 179 -11.46 -4.94 3.26
N GLY A 180 -11.60 -6.06 3.98
CA GLY A 180 -10.63 -7.17 3.97
C GLY A 180 -9.33 -6.89 4.72
N HIS A 181 -9.21 -5.76 5.42
CA HIS A 181 -8.07 -5.42 6.26
C HIS A 181 -8.51 -4.62 7.50
N LEU A 182 -7.70 -4.64 8.55
CA LEU A 182 -7.96 -3.91 9.79
C LEU A 182 -7.81 -2.40 9.58
N ILE A 183 -8.74 -1.61 10.10
CA ILE A 183 -8.68 -0.14 10.10
C ILE A 183 -8.41 0.35 11.52
N ARG A 184 -7.41 1.21 11.71
CA ARG A 184 -6.93 1.65 13.02
C ARG A 184 -6.33 3.05 12.99
N LYS A 185 -5.98 3.57 14.17
CA LYS A 185 -5.37 4.89 14.33
C LYS A 185 -4.16 5.09 13.40
N GLY A 186 -4.18 6.20 12.66
CA GLY A 186 -3.17 6.57 11.67
C GLY A 186 -3.52 6.16 10.23
N ASP A 187 -4.52 5.30 10.03
CA ASP A 187 -5.04 5.01 8.69
C ASP A 187 -5.82 6.21 8.14
N ARG A 188 -5.85 6.32 6.81
CA ARG A 188 -6.55 7.38 6.10
C ARG A 188 -7.28 6.84 4.88
N GLY A 189 -8.41 7.46 4.52
CA GLY A 189 -9.11 7.17 3.27
C GLY A 189 -10.60 6.87 3.42
N SER A 190 -11.18 6.34 2.35
CA SER A 190 -12.64 6.15 2.26
C SER A 190 -13.17 5.12 3.24
N GLU A 191 -12.39 4.11 3.63
CA GLU A 191 -12.80 3.15 4.68
C GLU A 191 -12.94 3.86 6.02
N VAL A 192 -12.01 4.76 6.35
CA VAL A 192 -12.08 5.59 7.56
C VAL A 192 -13.30 6.49 7.52
N LYS A 193 -13.60 7.13 6.37
CA LYS A 193 -14.84 7.92 6.23
C LYS A 193 -16.08 7.09 6.52
N ALA A 194 -16.12 5.85 6.04
CA ALA A 194 -17.26 4.97 6.29
C ALA A 194 -17.38 4.59 7.76
N VAL A 195 -16.26 4.26 8.42
CA VAL A 195 -16.23 4.04 9.88
C VAL A 195 -16.75 5.27 10.62
N GLN A 196 -16.26 6.47 10.30
CA GLN A 196 -16.72 7.72 10.92
C GLN A 196 -18.22 7.97 10.71
N ARG A 197 -18.75 7.69 9.50
CA ARG A 197 -20.19 7.79 9.22
C ARG A 197 -21.01 6.79 10.02
N MET A 198 -20.60 5.52 10.06
CA MET A 198 -21.32 4.49 10.82
C MET A 198 -21.28 4.79 12.31
N LEU A 199 -20.14 5.22 12.86
CA LEU A 199 -20.03 5.67 14.25
C LEU A 199 -20.96 6.84 14.54
N ASN A 200 -21.05 7.82 13.64
CA ASN A 200 -21.98 8.94 13.79
C ASN A 200 -23.45 8.49 13.73
N ALA A 201 -23.78 7.53 12.86
CA ALA A 201 -25.10 6.91 12.81
C ALA A 201 -25.42 6.15 14.11
N SER A 202 -24.40 5.63 14.80
CA SER A 202 -24.49 5.03 16.14
C SER A 202 -24.35 6.04 17.30
N GLY A 203 -24.42 7.35 17.03
CA GLY A 203 -24.48 8.40 18.06
C GLY A 203 -23.15 9.11 18.36
N ALA A 204 -22.06 8.78 17.67
CA ALA A 204 -20.83 9.57 17.76
C ALA A 204 -20.99 10.96 17.13
N LYS A 205 -20.11 11.90 17.50
CA LYS A 205 -20.06 13.27 16.97
C LYS A 205 -18.70 13.56 16.33
N LEU A 206 -18.32 12.75 15.34
CA LEU A 206 -17.06 12.86 14.61
C LEU A 206 -17.18 13.74 13.38
N THR A 207 -16.11 14.47 13.06
CA THR A 207 -15.90 15.00 11.72
C THR A 207 -15.56 13.84 10.77
N VAL A 208 -16.16 13.82 9.57
CA VAL A 208 -15.88 12.79 8.55
C VAL A 208 -14.79 13.30 7.60
N ASP A 209 -13.54 13.26 8.07
CA ASP A 209 -12.36 13.83 7.40
C ASP A 209 -11.47 12.79 6.70
N ALA A 210 -11.79 11.50 6.82
CA ALA A 210 -10.97 10.39 6.34
C ALA A 210 -9.67 10.16 7.12
N ASP A 211 -9.45 10.79 8.26
CA ASP A 211 -8.28 10.55 9.11
C ASP A 211 -8.69 9.80 10.38
N PHE A 212 -8.10 8.61 10.59
CA PHE A 212 -8.35 7.84 11.80
C PHE A 212 -7.49 8.42 12.93
N GLY A 213 -7.89 9.59 13.39
CA GLY A 213 -7.25 10.31 14.48
C GLY A 213 -7.65 9.83 15.87
N PRO A 214 -7.15 10.49 16.94
CA PRO A 214 -7.50 10.17 18.32
C PRO A 214 -9.00 10.17 18.63
N SER A 215 -9.77 11.06 17.99
CA SER A 215 -11.22 11.12 18.18
C SER A 215 -11.93 9.89 17.62
N THR A 216 -11.52 9.41 16.44
CA THR A 216 -12.06 8.19 15.83
C THR A 216 -11.68 6.95 16.64
N ASP A 217 -10.43 6.84 17.13
CA ASP A 217 -10.02 5.75 18.05
C ASP A 217 -10.88 5.71 19.31
N ARG A 218 -11.10 6.86 19.95
CA ARG A 218 -11.97 6.94 21.13
C ARG A 218 -13.40 6.51 20.81
N ALA A 219 -13.97 6.96 19.70
CA ALA A 219 -15.32 6.59 19.30
C ALA A 219 -15.45 5.10 18.98
N VAL A 220 -14.46 4.48 18.32
CA VAL A 220 -14.42 3.04 18.09
C VAL A 220 -14.40 2.27 19.41
N ARG A 221 -13.57 2.68 20.38
CA ARG A 221 -13.52 2.03 21.70
C ARG A 221 -14.83 2.15 22.47
N VAL A 222 -15.47 3.32 22.42
CA VAL A 222 -16.80 3.54 23.02
C VAL A 222 -17.83 2.61 22.36
N PHE A 223 -17.89 2.60 21.03
CA PHE A 223 -18.79 1.73 20.29
C PHE A 223 -18.55 0.25 20.61
N GLN A 224 -17.29 -0.19 20.59
CA GLN A 224 -16.93 -1.57 20.93
C GLN A 224 -17.41 -1.94 22.34
N ARG A 225 -17.20 -1.06 23.33
CA ARG A 225 -17.68 -1.28 24.70
C ARG A 225 -19.20 -1.39 24.76
N ASP A 226 -19.90 -0.45 24.13
CA ASP A 226 -21.36 -0.35 24.20
C ASP A 226 -22.03 -1.54 23.47
N HIS A 227 -21.36 -2.11 22.47
CA HIS A 227 -21.78 -3.31 21.73
C HIS A 227 -21.14 -4.62 22.23
N LYS A 228 -20.48 -4.61 23.41
CA LYS A 228 -19.86 -5.80 24.03
C LYS A 228 -18.83 -6.52 23.15
N LEU A 229 -18.10 -5.75 22.34
CA LEU A 229 -16.98 -6.20 21.52
C LEU A 229 -15.64 -5.98 22.27
N THR A 230 -14.56 -6.55 21.75
CA THR A 230 -13.20 -6.26 22.21
C THR A 230 -12.88 -4.77 22.06
N VAL A 231 -12.49 -4.12 23.15
CA VAL A 231 -12.19 -2.67 23.19
C VAL A 231 -10.73 -2.41 22.85
N ASP A 232 -10.34 -2.65 21.61
CA ASP A 232 -8.97 -2.51 21.12
C ASP A 232 -8.74 -1.27 20.24
N GLY A 233 -9.80 -0.55 19.84
CA GLY A 233 -9.74 0.61 18.95
C GLY A 233 -9.48 0.25 17.48
N VAL A 234 -9.59 -1.03 17.12
CA VAL A 234 -9.36 -1.54 15.77
C VAL A 234 -10.68 -2.00 15.16
N VAL A 235 -11.00 -1.48 13.97
CA VAL A 235 -12.18 -1.93 13.23
C VAL A 235 -11.81 -3.16 12.41
N GLY A 236 -12.04 -4.33 13.01
CA GLY A 236 -12.05 -5.63 12.33
C GLY A 236 -13.43 -6.01 11.80
N ARG A 237 -13.57 -7.24 11.30
CA ARG A 237 -14.82 -7.74 10.70
C ARG A 237 -16.01 -7.68 11.65
N SER A 238 -15.81 -8.00 12.94
CA SER A 238 -16.87 -8.05 13.95
C SER A 238 -17.35 -6.65 14.34
N THR A 239 -16.42 -5.70 14.53
CA THR A 239 -16.74 -4.27 14.71
C THR A 239 -17.43 -3.70 13.47
N TRP A 240 -16.99 -4.07 12.27
CA TRP A 240 -17.63 -3.66 11.02
C TRP A 240 -19.07 -4.14 10.91
N LYS A 241 -19.34 -5.43 11.18
CA LYS A 241 -20.70 -5.99 11.15
C LYS A 241 -21.64 -5.26 12.11
N ALA A 242 -21.17 -5.02 13.33
CA ALA A 242 -21.94 -4.28 14.34
C ALA A 242 -22.23 -2.83 13.87
N LEU A 243 -21.23 -2.13 13.32
CA LEU A 243 -21.40 -0.80 12.74
C LEU A 243 -22.38 -0.78 11.56
N ALA A 244 -22.43 -1.85 10.77
CA ALA A 244 -23.32 -1.99 9.62
C ALA A 244 -24.76 -2.42 9.97
N GLY A 245 -25.07 -2.64 11.27
CA GLY A 245 -26.42 -3.00 11.72
C GLY A 245 -26.85 -4.44 11.36
N VAL A 246 -25.90 -5.33 11.06
CA VAL A 246 -26.18 -6.75 10.80
C VAL A 246 -26.11 -7.52 12.13
N PRO A 247 -27.13 -8.32 12.51
CA PRO A 247 -27.11 -9.10 13.74
C PRO A 247 -25.87 -10.00 13.81
N SER A 248 -25.20 -9.99 14.96
CA SER A 248 -24.00 -10.77 15.24
C SER A 248 -24.36 -12.19 15.69
N ASP A 249 -23.73 -13.21 15.11
CA ASP A 249 -23.72 -14.57 15.66
C ASP A 249 -22.73 -14.64 16.85
N GLY A 250 -23.14 -14.12 18.01
CA GLY A 250 -22.42 -14.28 19.30
C GLY A 250 -21.04 -13.63 19.42
N PRO A 251 -20.41 -13.68 20.61
CA PRO A 251 -19.09 -13.10 20.82
C PRO A 251 -18.01 -13.99 20.21
N GLU A 252 -17.24 -13.44 19.28
CA GLU A 252 -15.94 -14.00 18.92
C GLU A 252 -14.99 -13.66 20.08
N THR A 253 -14.56 -14.69 20.84
CA THR A 253 -13.74 -14.51 22.04
C THR A 253 -12.36 -13.95 21.70
N THR A 254 -12.03 -12.77 22.20
CA THR A 254 -10.63 -12.41 22.49
C THR A 254 -10.21 -12.96 23.85
N PRO A 255 -8.95 -13.44 24.05
CA PRO A 255 -8.48 -13.87 25.36
C PRO A 255 -8.24 -12.69 26.33
N PRO A 256 -8.28 -12.92 27.67
CA PRO A 256 -8.25 -11.89 28.73
C PRO A 256 -6.83 -11.28 28.99
N PRO A 257 -6.69 -10.27 29.88
CA PRO A 257 -5.43 -9.55 30.09
C PRO A 257 -4.43 -10.28 31.00
N ALA A 258 -3.14 -10.15 30.64
CA ALA A 258 -1.91 -10.36 31.41
C ALA A 258 -1.87 -11.46 32.50
N GLY A 259 -1.49 -12.67 32.09
CA GLY A 259 -0.80 -13.66 32.91
C GLY A 259 0.37 -14.24 32.10
N LYS A 260 1.53 -14.48 32.74
CA LYS A 260 2.76 -15.00 32.11
C LYS A 260 2.43 -16.21 31.20
N PRO A 261 2.57 -16.13 29.85
CA PRO A 261 2.07 -17.19 28.98
C PRO A 261 3.05 -18.38 28.91
N PRO A 262 2.55 -19.62 28.66
CA PRO A 262 3.39 -20.78 28.40
C PRO A 262 4.17 -20.62 27.09
N ALA A 263 5.26 -21.37 26.95
CA ALA A 263 6.24 -21.30 25.85
C ALA A 263 5.64 -21.43 24.42
N ASP A 264 4.39 -21.88 24.31
CA ASP A 264 3.73 -22.17 23.02
C ASP A 264 2.64 -21.17 22.61
N SER A 265 2.43 -20.08 23.33
CA SER A 265 1.45 -19.04 22.95
C SER A 265 1.98 -18.06 21.89
N PRO A 266 1.16 -17.58 20.92
CA PRO A 266 1.62 -16.65 19.90
C PRO A 266 1.97 -15.27 20.49
N LEU A 267 3.14 -14.74 20.11
CA LEU A 267 3.63 -13.42 20.54
C LEU A 267 2.72 -12.28 20.05
N LYS A 268 2.41 -11.35 20.95
CA LYS A 268 1.48 -10.22 20.74
C LYS A 268 2.18 -8.87 20.84
N VAL A 269 1.59 -7.85 20.23
CA VAL A 269 2.09 -6.47 20.29
C VAL A 269 2.15 -5.99 21.74
N GLY A 270 3.32 -5.51 22.15
CA GLY A 270 3.62 -5.13 23.53
C GLY A 270 4.41 -6.18 24.32
N ASP A 271 4.48 -7.43 23.83
CA ASP A 271 5.20 -8.50 24.50
C ASP A 271 6.70 -8.19 24.61
N SER A 272 7.29 -8.67 25.69
CA SER A 272 8.72 -8.59 25.94
C SER A 272 9.19 -9.83 26.70
N GLY A 273 10.49 -10.12 26.66
CA GLY A 273 11.08 -11.25 27.36
C GLY A 273 11.90 -12.18 26.44
N PRO A 274 12.36 -13.32 26.97
CA PRO A 274 13.30 -14.20 26.27
C PRO A 274 12.78 -14.74 24.94
N GLU A 275 11.48 -15.03 24.83
CA GLU A 275 10.88 -15.54 23.60
C GLU A 275 10.78 -14.48 22.50
N VAL A 276 10.37 -13.26 22.86
CA VAL A 276 10.41 -12.09 21.97
C VAL A 276 11.83 -11.83 21.46
N LYS A 277 12.84 -11.98 22.35
CA LYS A 277 14.25 -11.88 21.96
C LYS A 277 14.63 -12.99 20.98
N ARG A 278 14.33 -14.26 21.29
CA ARG A 278 14.69 -15.41 20.43
C ARG A 278 14.11 -15.29 19.03
N VAL A 279 12.82 -15.02 18.94
CA VAL A 279 12.13 -14.84 17.67
C VAL A 279 12.70 -13.65 16.90
N ARG A 280 12.85 -12.49 17.55
CA ARG A 280 13.39 -11.30 16.89
C ARG A 280 14.80 -11.55 16.37
N ASP A 281 15.66 -12.13 17.19
CA ASP A 281 17.05 -12.40 16.81
C ASP A 281 17.11 -13.45 15.69
N ARG A 282 16.18 -14.43 15.67
CA ARG A 282 16.04 -15.37 14.56
C ARG A 282 15.56 -14.69 13.27
N LEU A 283 14.58 -13.79 13.33
CA LEU A 283 14.16 -12.99 12.18
C LEU A 283 15.31 -12.09 11.68
N ILE A 284 16.08 -11.46 12.58
CA ILE A 284 17.27 -10.68 12.21
C ILE A 284 18.27 -11.58 11.47
N ALA A 285 18.55 -12.79 12.00
CA ALA A 285 19.43 -13.77 11.36
C ALA A 285 18.90 -14.26 9.99
N LEU A 286 17.58 -14.22 9.78
CA LEU A 286 16.91 -14.52 8.51
C LEU A 286 16.82 -13.30 7.56
N GLY A 287 17.49 -12.20 7.89
CA GLY A 287 17.62 -11.02 7.01
C GLY A 287 16.66 -9.87 7.31
N TYR A 288 15.84 -9.95 8.37
CA TYR A 288 14.97 -8.86 8.81
C TYR A 288 15.75 -7.80 9.64
N VAL A 289 16.81 -7.24 9.05
CA VAL A 289 17.81 -6.38 9.73
C VAL A 289 17.27 -5.03 10.22
N TYR A 290 16.04 -4.65 9.84
CA TYR A 290 15.36 -3.45 10.34
C TYR A 290 14.79 -3.61 11.76
N LEU A 291 14.83 -4.82 12.32
CA LEU A 291 14.45 -5.07 13.71
C LEU A 291 15.64 -4.73 14.64
N LYS A 292 15.42 -3.88 15.65
CA LYS A 292 16.48 -3.47 16.57
C LYS A 292 16.65 -4.47 17.73
N PRO A 293 17.87 -4.92 18.08
CA PRO A 293 18.12 -5.66 19.32
C PRO A 293 17.59 -4.91 20.55
N GLY A 294 17.07 -5.64 21.53
CA GLY A 294 16.43 -5.05 22.73
C GLY A 294 15.01 -4.49 22.54
N SER A 295 14.50 -4.31 21.31
CA SER A 295 13.13 -3.79 21.11
C SER A 295 12.03 -4.76 21.56
N LYS A 296 10.95 -4.22 22.14
CA LYS A 296 9.71 -4.97 22.43
C LYS A 296 9.03 -5.43 21.13
N TRP A 297 8.11 -6.38 21.25
CA TRP A 297 7.31 -6.85 20.11
C TRP A 297 6.37 -5.74 19.62
N GLY A 298 6.53 -5.32 18.37
CA GLY A 298 5.80 -4.19 17.80
C GLY A 298 5.46 -4.39 16.32
N PRO A 299 4.91 -3.36 15.66
CA PRO A 299 4.38 -3.48 14.30
C PRO A 299 5.40 -3.97 13.26
N LEU A 300 6.69 -3.64 13.44
CA LEU A 300 7.75 -4.11 12.54
C LEU A 300 8.00 -5.62 12.68
N GLN A 301 7.94 -6.15 13.90
CA GLN A 301 8.06 -7.58 14.17
C GLN A 301 6.85 -8.36 13.63
N THR A 302 5.64 -7.83 13.77
CA THR A 302 4.42 -8.42 13.19
C THR A 302 4.50 -8.47 11.66
N VAL A 303 4.95 -7.41 11.01
CA VAL A 303 5.13 -7.38 9.55
C VAL A 303 6.22 -8.36 9.11
N ALA A 304 7.32 -8.47 9.86
CA ALA A 304 8.37 -9.46 9.59
C ALA A 304 7.83 -10.90 9.66
N VAL A 305 6.98 -11.21 10.64
CA VAL A 305 6.35 -12.52 10.78
C VAL A 305 5.35 -12.81 9.67
N MET A 306 4.52 -11.84 9.29
CA MET A 306 3.58 -12.01 8.17
C MET A 306 4.32 -12.27 6.85
N ASP A 307 5.39 -11.52 6.59
CA ASP A 307 6.22 -11.72 5.40
C ASP A 307 6.95 -13.09 5.44
N PHE A 308 7.44 -13.51 6.61
CA PHE A 308 8.01 -14.83 6.81
C PHE A 308 6.98 -15.94 6.54
N GLN A 309 5.78 -15.85 7.13
CA GLN A 309 4.70 -16.82 6.91
C GLN A 309 4.30 -16.92 5.43
N ALA A 310 4.20 -15.78 4.75
CA ALA A 310 3.90 -15.74 3.33
C ALA A 310 4.98 -16.45 2.50
N ARG A 311 6.27 -16.24 2.82
CA ARG A 311 7.40 -16.89 2.13
C ARG A 311 7.50 -18.39 2.38
N HIS A 312 7.04 -18.84 3.55
CA HIS A 312 7.04 -20.23 3.95
C HIS A 312 5.69 -20.94 3.72
N ARG A 313 4.76 -20.30 2.98
CA ARG A 313 3.42 -20.82 2.63
C ARG A 313 2.60 -21.26 3.85
N LEU A 314 2.71 -20.50 4.94
CA LEU A 314 1.93 -20.66 6.17
C LEU A 314 0.69 -19.76 6.13
N GLY A 315 -0.23 -19.98 7.06
CA GLY A 315 -1.30 -19.01 7.34
C GLY A 315 -0.69 -17.65 7.70
N VAL A 316 -1.05 -16.60 6.97
CA VAL A 316 -0.48 -15.25 7.13
C VAL A 316 -1.31 -14.44 8.11
N ASP A 317 -1.14 -14.74 9.39
CA ASP A 317 -1.89 -14.14 10.50
C ASP A 317 -1.02 -13.19 11.35
N GLY A 318 0.29 -13.13 11.09
CA GLY A 318 1.26 -12.34 11.84
C GLY A 318 1.51 -12.85 13.25
N GLN A 319 1.03 -14.06 13.55
CA GLN A 319 1.16 -14.72 14.83
C GLN A 319 2.21 -15.82 14.75
N ILE A 320 2.95 -16.00 15.84
CA ILE A 320 3.90 -17.11 15.93
C ILE A 320 3.21 -18.31 16.56
N GLY A 321 2.39 -18.98 15.76
CA GLY A 321 1.80 -20.27 16.10
C GLY A 321 2.77 -21.43 15.88
N PRO A 322 2.35 -22.68 16.19
CA PRO A 322 3.22 -23.87 16.09
C PRO A 322 3.85 -24.07 14.71
N ALA A 323 3.10 -23.83 13.63
CA ALA A 323 3.61 -23.92 12.26
C ALA A 323 4.68 -22.86 11.96
N THR A 324 4.47 -21.63 12.46
CA THR A 324 5.44 -20.53 12.32
C THR A 324 6.70 -20.79 13.13
N ARG A 325 6.61 -21.30 14.36
CA ARG A 325 7.78 -21.69 15.18
C ARG A 325 8.61 -22.78 14.51
N LYS A 326 7.94 -23.86 14.08
CA LYS A 326 8.59 -24.95 13.36
C LYS A 326 9.34 -24.45 12.12
N ALA A 327 8.72 -23.55 11.35
CA ALA A 327 9.37 -22.96 10.18
C ALA A 327 10.53 -22.02 10.54
N LEU A 328 10.45 -21.29 11.66
CA LEU A 328 11.54 -20.47 12.19
C LEU A 328 12.69 -21.32 12.76
N GLY A 329 12.46 -22.60 13.04
CA GLY A 329 13.41 -23.48 13.73
C GLY A 329 13.51 -23.14 15.23
N LEU A 330 12.37 -22.80 15.84
CA LEU A 330 12.21 -22.45 17.25
C LEU A 330 11.24 -23.42 17.95
#